data_AF-A0A7V3UN97-F1
#
_entry.id   AF-A0A7V3UN97-F1
#
_cell.length_a   1.000
_cell.length_b   1.000
_cell.length_c   1.000
_cell.angle_alpha   90.00
_cell.angle_beta   90.00
_cell.angle_gamma   90.00
#
_symmetry.space_group_name_H-M   'P 1'
#
loop_
_entity.id
_entity.type
_entity.pdbx_description
1 polymer ?
#
loop_
_entity_poly.entity_id
_entity_poly.type
_entity_poly.pdbx_seq_one_letter_code
_entity_poly.pdbx_strand_id
1 'polypeptide(L)'
;MKDLERVTKENERLIEEFKRFLERKGMDKSLVGRHVENASQYALFYTTYGFEPKSAKEIDGFEIHCFLGEFIIRKVVNCTPAYINEVAESLREFCYFLKETGIIDEYDLEEALERCNKTDIYLRRLEEYNQLISSGQFNKVDSWRMRVYEEF
;
A
#
# COMPACT_ATOMS: atom_id res chain seq x y z
N MET A 1 22.74 6.32 3.84
CA MET A 1 22.12 7.64 4.13
C MET A 1 21.79 8.43 2.86
N LYS A 2 22.75 8.70 1.95
CA LYS A 2 22.47 9.45 0.71
C LYS A 2 21.42 8.79 -0.21
N ASP A 3 21.35 7.45 -0.22
CA ASP A 3 20.38 6.74 -1.05
C ASP A 3 18.94 6.82 -0.51
N LEU A 4 18.77 6.79 0.81
CA LEU A 4 17.45 6.93 1.43
C LEU A 4 16.86 8.32 1.17
N GLU A 5 17.64 9.38 1.39
CA GLU A 5 17.17 10.75 1.09
C GLU A 5 16.80 10.94 -0.39
N ARG A 6 17.52 10.28 -1.30
CA ARG A 6 17.23 10.31 -2.73
C ARG A 6 15.90 9.62 -3.03
N VAL A 7 15.71 8.41 -2.52
CA VAL A 7 14.48 7.62 -2.70
C VAL A 7 13.27 8.33 -2.08
N THR A 8 13.41 8.90 -0.88
CA THR A 8 12.33 9.68 -0.25
C THR A 8 11.93 10.87 -1.11
N LYS A 9 12.89 11.67 -1.61
CA LYS A 9 12.60 12.81 -2.49
C LYS A 9 11.98 12.41 -3.82
N GLU A 10 12.36 11.26 -4.36
CA GLU A 10 11.76 10.70 -5.57
C GLU A 10 10.30 10.33 -5.32
N ASN A 11 10.02 9.63 -4.23
CA ASN A 11 8.67 9.21 -3.87
C ASN A 11 7.78 10.43 -3.51
N GLU A 12 8.31 11.46 -2.84
CA GLU A 12 7.59 12.72 -2.59
C GLU A 12 7.16 13.41 -3.89
N ARG A 13 8.06 13.45 -4.88
CA ARG A 13 7.74 14.01 -6.21
C ARG A 13 6.68 13.17 -6.92
N LEU A 14 6.80 11.85 -6.84
CA LEU A 14 5.84 10.93 -7.43
C LEU A 14 4.43 11.11 -6.86
N ILE A 15 4.32 11.34 -5.54
CA ILE A 15 3.04 11.62 -4.88
C ILE A 15 2.45 12.98 -5.31
N GLU A 16 3.27 14.01 -5.48
CA GLU A 16 2.81 15.31 -6.00
C GLU A 16 2.36 15.20 -7.46
N GLU A 17 3.04 14.40 -8.28
CA GLU A 17 2.62 14.10 -9.66
C GLU A 17 1.30 13.32 -9.69
N PHE A 18 1.14 12.34 -8.80
CA PHE A 18 -0.10 11.59 -8.64
C PHE A 18 -1.27 12.50 -8.24
N LYS A 19 -1.06 13.41 -7.27
CA LYS A 19 -2.07 14.40 -6.89
C LYS A 19 -2.53 15.22 -8.11
N ARG A 20 -1.58 15.76 -8.89
CA ARG A 20 -1.89 16.55 -10.08
C ARG A 20 -2.59 15.72 -11.15
N PHE A 21 -2.27 14.44 -11.26
CA PHE A 21 -2.95 13.51 -12.15
C PHE A 21 -4.43 13.38 -11.79
N LEU A 22 -4.75 13.14 -10.52
CA LEU A 22 -6.15 13.06 -10.06
C LEU A 22 -6.91 14.37 -10.24
N GLU A 23 -6.26 15.52 -9.95
CA GLU A 23 -6.85 16.85 -10.16
C GLU A 23 -7.17 17.09 -11.65
N ARG A 24 -6.29 16.67 -12.57
CA ARG A 24 -6.53 16.78 -14.02
C ARG A 24 -7.65 15.86 -14.51
N LYS A 25 -7.90 14.73 -13.85
CA LYS A 25 -9.09 13.87 -14.10
C LYS A 25 -10.39 14.52 -13.62
N GLY A 26 -10.32 15.68 -12.95
CA GLY A 26 -11.50 16.39 -12.45
C GLY A 26 -12.09 15.77 -11.18
N MET A 27 -11.30 14.98 -10.46
CA MET A 27 -11.73 14.33 -9.22
C MET A 27 -11.99 15.35 -8.10
N ASP A 28 -12.97 15.06 -7.24
CA ASP A 28 -13.27 15.92 -6.09
C ASP A 28 -12.07 16.07 -5.15
N LYS A 29 -11.86 17.27 -4.62
CA LYS A 29 -10.68 17.60 -3.79
C LYS A 29 -10.57 16.73 -2.53
N SER A 30 -11.69 16.38 -1.90
CA SER A 30 -11.67 15.53 -0.70
C SER A 30 -11.24 14.10 -1.06
N LEU A 31 -11.67 13.60 -2.22
CA LEU A 31 -11.29 12.29 -2.73
C LEU A 31 -9.83 12.26 -3.20
N VAL A 32 -9.36 13.32 -3.88
CA VAL A 32 -7.93 13.50 -4.20
C VAL A 32 -7.09 13.43 -2.92
N GLY A 33 -7.47 14.20 -1.88
CA GLY A 33 -6.75 14.23 -0.62
C GLY A 33 -6.62 12.84 0.01
N ARG A 34 -7.72 12.08 0.03
CA ARG A 34 -7.76 10.71 0.54
C ARG A 34 -6.86 9.75 -0.24
N HIS A 35 -6.95 9.75 -1.58
CA HIS A 35 -6.10 8.88 -2.39
C HIS A 35 -4.62 9.21 -2.22
N VAL A 36 -4.27 10.50 -2.17
CA VAL A 36 -2.90 10.96 -1.93
C VAL A 36 -2.40 10.54 -0.56
N GLU A 37 -3.21 10.68 0.48
CA GLU A 37 -2.86 10.24 1.84
C GLU A 37 -2.60 8.73 1.89
N ASN A 38 -3.52 7.92 1.35
CA ASN A 38 -3.40 6.47 1.34
C ASN A 38 -2.23 5.99 0.46
N ALA A 39 -2.02 6.57 -0.71
CA ALA A 39 -0.86 6.27 -1.55
C ALA A 39 0.46 6.69 -0.89
N SER A 40 0.47 7.76 -0.08
CA SER A 40 1.66 8.17 0.68
C SER A 40 2.03 7.15 1.76
N GLN A 41 1.06 6.46 2.37
CA GLN A 41 1.34 5.35 3.28
C GLN A 41 2.16 4.25 2.60
N TYR A 42 1.86 3.94 1.33
CA TYR A 42 2.66 3.04 0.54
C TYR A 42 4.01 3.66 0.16
N ALA A 43 3.96 4.74 -0.62
CA ALA A 43 5.11 5.29 -1.32
C ALA A 43 6.17 5.92 -0.40
N LEU A 44 5.80 6.39 0.79
CA LEU A 44 6.73 7.02 1.73
C LEU A 44 7.01 6.15 2.95
N PHE A 45 5.98 5.59 3.57
CA PHE A 45 6.14 4.86 4.83
C PHE A 45 6.51 3.39 4.60
N TYR A 46 5.74 2.66 3.80
CA TYR A 46 6.01 1.25 3.58
C TYR A 46 7.31 1.00 2.81
N THR A 47 7.56 1.75 1.75
CA THR A 47 8.81 1.65 0.98
C THR A 47 10.05 2.01 1.81
N THR A 48 9.90 2.76 2.91
CA THR A 48 11.00 3.13 3.82
C THR A 48 11.14 2.17 5.00
N TYR A 49 10.02 1.77 5.62
CA TYR A 49 9.98 1.09 6.92
C TYR A 49 9.44 -0.34 6.88
N GLY A 50 8.98 -0.82 5.72
CA GLY A 50 8.43 -2.17 5.56
C GLY A 50 9.52 -3.23 5.69
N PHE A 51 10.51 -3.17 4.78
CA PHE A 51 11.61 -4.13 4.70
C PHE A 51 12.94 -3.43 4.43
N GLU A 52 13.18 -3.07 3.17
CA GLU A 52 14.34 -2.34 2.71
C GLU A 52 13.88 -1.09 1.95
N PRO A 53 14.60 0.04 2.07
CA PRO A 53 14.33 1.23 1.29
C PRO A 53 14.28 0.93 -0.21
N LYS A 54 13.10 1.11 -0.82
CA LYS A 54 12.88 0.88 -2.26
C LYS A 54 12.13 2.04 -2.91
N SER A 55 12.21 2.16 -4.23
CA SER A 55 11.41 3.14 -4.96
C SER A 55 9.94 2.71 -4.97
N ALA A 56 9.02 3.67 -4.83
CA ALA A 56 7.59 3.39 -4.98
C ALA A 56 7.21 2.97 -6.42
N LYS A 57 8.14 3.16 -7.37
CA LYS A 57 8.02 2.70 -8.75
C LYS A 57 8.21 1.20 -8.92
N GLU A 58 8.82 0.54 -7.93
CA GLU A 58 9.00 -0.92 -7.89
C GLU A 58 7.74 -1.62 -7.33
N ILE A 59 6.56 -1.02 -7.52
CA ILE A 59 5.30 -1.61 -7.09
C ILE A 59 4.91 -2.76 -8.02
N ASP A 60 4.55 -3.88 -7.42
CA ASP A 60 4.01 -5.05 -8.10
C ASP A 60 2.89 -5.67 -7.24
N GLY A 61 2.35 -6.82 -7.67
CA GLY A 61 1.35 -7.54 -6.91
C GLY A 61 1.85 -7.96 -5.51
N PHE A 62 3.12 -8.34 -5.39
CA PHE A 62 3.69 -8.82 -4.13
C PHE A 62 3.81 -7.69 -3.10
N GLU A 63 4.24 -6.51 -3.53
CA GLU A 63 4.33 -5.31 -2.69
C GLU A 63 2.96 -4.86 -2.20
N ILE A 64 1.93 -4.90 -3.05
CA ILE A 64 0.55 -4.61 -2.64
C ILE A 64 0.06 -5.66 -1.63
N HIS A 65 0.36 -6.94 -1.88
CA HIS A 65 -0.02 -8.02 -0.97
C HIS A 65 0.62 -7.85 0.41
N CYS A 66 1.92 -7.55 0.48
CA CYS A 66 2.61 -7.30 1.74
C CYS A 66 2.11 -6.03 2.43
N PHE A 67 1.88 -4.95 1.67
CA PHE A 67 1.42 -3.69 2.23
C PHE A 67 0.02 -3.80 2.84
N LEU A 68 -0.96 -4.35 2.09
CA LEU A 68 -2.34 -4.51 2.54
C LEU A 68 -2.50 -5.64 3.57
N GLY A 69 -1.75 -6.72 3.42
CA GLY A 69 -1.86 -7.94 4.24
C GLY A 69 -1.04 -7.92 5.53
N GLU A 70 -0.11 -6.98 5.69
CA GLU A 70 0.74 -6.92 6.88
C GLU A 70 0.94 -5.50 7.37
N PHE A 71 1.49 -4.64 6.52
CA PHE A 71 2.03 -3.36 6.98
C PHE A 71 0.93 -2.46 7.54
N ILE A 72 -0.14 -2.20 6.77
CA ILE A 72 -1.20 -1.28 7.25
C ILE A 72 -1.97 -1.85 8.43
N ILE A 73 -2.16 -3.18 8.49
CA ILE A 73 -2.85 -3.85 9.59
C ILE A 73 -2.11 -3.63 10.91
N ARG A 74 -0.78 -3.72 10.90
CA ARG A 74 0.04 -3.59 12.10
C ARG A 74 0.44 -2.15 12.41
N LYS A 75 0.61 -1.31 11.41
CA LYS A 75 1.20 0.03 11.54
C LYS A 75 0.18 1.16 11.58
N VAL A 76 -0.98 1.01 10.95
CA VAL A 76 -2.02 2.03 10.99
C VAL A 76 -2.87 1.84 12.23
N VAL A 77 -2.91 2.87 13.07
CA VAL A 77 -3.77 2.89 14.26
C VAL A 77 -5.22 2.79 13.83
N ASN A 78 -5.99 1.90 14.46
CA ASN A 78 -7.40 1.64 14.14
C ASN A 78 -7.65 1.20 12.69
N CYS A 79 -6.79 0.35 12.13
CA CYS A 79 -7.07 -0.30 10.86
C CYS A 79 -8.42 -1.05 10.92
N THR A 80 -9.31 -0.76 9.98
CA THR A 80 -10.66 -1.35 9.87
C THR A 80 -10.87 -1.98 8.50
N PRO A 81 -11.87 -2.87 8.32
CA PRO A 81 -12.22 -3.39 7.00
C PRO A 81 -12.51 -2.29 5.96
N ALA A 82 -13.21 -1.23 6.37
CA ALA A 82 -13.50 -0.09 5.51
C ALA A 82 -12.21 0.64 5.08
N TYR A 83 -11.27 0.82 6.02
CA TYR A 83 -9.98 1.44 5.72
C TYR A 83 -9.14 0.60 4.74
N ILE A 84 -9.07 -0.73 4.90
CA ILE A 84 -8.35 -1.61 3.97
C ILE A 84 -8.90 -1.47 2.54
N ASN A 85 -10.23 -1.49 2.39
CA ASN A 85 -10.87 -1.32 1.08
C ASN A 85 -10.59 0.07 0.47
N GLU A 86 -10.59 1.12 1.30
CA GLU A 86 -10.28 2.48 0.86
C GLU A 86 -8.82 2.63 0.40
N VAL A 87 -7.89 2.02 1.14
CA VAL A 87 -6.47 2.00 0.76
C VAL A 87 -6.29 1.20 -0.53
N ALA A 88 -6.94 0.04 -0.66
CA ALA A 88 -6.88 -0.77 -1.88
C ALA A 88 -7.36 0.01 -3.12
N GLU A 89 -8.48 0.75 -3.03
CA GLU A 89 -8.95 1.59 -4.13
C GLU A 89 -7.95 2.74 -4.43
N SER A 90 -7.35 3.32 -3.40
CA SER A 90 -6.35 4.36 -3.58
C SER A 90 -5.08 3.86 -4.27
N LEU A 91 -4.67 2.63 -3.98
CA LEU A 91 -3.56 1.97 -4.67
C LEU A 91 -3.90 1.67 -6.12
N ARG A 92 -5.16 1.32 -6.44
CA ARG A 92 -5.58 1.13 -7.84
C ARG A 92 -5.41 2.41 -8.65
N GLU A 93 -5.92 3.55 -8.15
CA GLU A 93 -5.72 4.83 -8.82
C GLU A 93 -4.24 5.21 -8.94
N PHE A 94 -3.44 4.88 -7.93
CA PHE A 94 -1.99 5.07 -7.99
C PHE A 94 -1.34 4.20 -9.09
N CYS A 95 -1.71 2.92 -9.20
CA CYS A 95 -1.19 2.04 -10.25
C CYS A 95 -1.61 2.49 -11.65
N TYR A 96 -2.86 2.95 -11.83
CA TYR A 96 -3.29 3.55 -13.09
C TYR A 96 -2.45 4.78 -13.46
N PHE A 97 -2.16 5.65 -12.49
CA PHE A 97 -1.25 6.78 -12.70
C PHE A 97 0.15 6.32 -13.15
N LEU A 98 0.72 5.31 -12.50
CA LEU A 98 2.03 4.78 -12.88
C LEU A 98 2.02 4.17 -14.29
N LYS A 99 0.95 3.47 -14.65
CA LYS A 99 0.76 2.93 -16.01
C LYS A 99 0.66 4.04 -17.05
N GLU A 100 -0.18 5.04 -16.81
CA GLU A 100 -0.41 6.15 -17.74
C GLU A 100 0.84 7.01 -17.95
N THR A 101 1.73 7.06 -16.96
CA THR A 101 3.03 7.74 -17.05
C THR A 101 4.17 6.85 -17.55
N GLY A 102 3.89 5.59 -17.86
CA GLY A 102 4.87 4.63 -18.39
C GLY A 102 5.91 4.17 -17.38
N ILE A 103 5.61 4.27 -16.07
CA ILE A 103 6.49 3.81 -14.99
C ILE A 103 6.39 2.30 -14.81
N ILE A 104 5.18 1.75 -14.90
CA ILE A 104 4.93 0.31 -14.87
C ILE A 104 4.32 -0.15 -16.20
N ASP A 105 4.47 -1.42 -16.52
CA ASP A 105 3.86 -2.01 -17.71
C ASP A 105 2.44 -2.55 -17.43
N GLU A 106 1.84 -3.21 -18.42
CA GLU A 106 0.49 -3.77 -18.28
C GLU A 106 0.47 -4.98 -17.33
N TYR A 107 1.53 -5.78 -17.32
CA TYR A 107 1.64 -6.96 -16.47
C TYR A 107 1.69 -6.56 -15.00
N ASP A 108 2.53 -5.59 -14.66
CA ASP A 108 2.64 -5.03 -13.31
C ASP A 108 1.30 -4.44 -12.84
N LEU A 109 0.58 -3.74 -13.75
CA LEU A 109 -0.74 -3.20 -13.46
C LEU A 109 -1.75 -4.32 -13.19
N GLU A 110 -1.81 -5.35 -14.03
CA GLU A 110 -2.75 -6.47 -13.87
C GLU A 110 -2.53 -7.21 -12.53
N GLU A 111 -1.29 -7.51 -12.18
CA GLU A 111 -0.95 -8.13 -10.89
C GLU A 111 -1.36 -7.23 -9.73
N ALA A 112 -1.06 -5.93 -9.80
CA ALA A 112 -1.44 -4.96 -8.78
C ALA A 112 -2.97 -4.88 -8.59
N LEU A 113 -3.71 -4.77 -9.69
CA LEU A 113 -5.17 -4.69 -9.67
C LEU A 113 -5.80 -5.99 -9.14
N GLU A 114 -5.25 -7.15 -9.47
CA GLU A 114 -5.71 -8.44 -8.93
C GLU A 114 -5.68 -8.41 -7.40
N ARG A 115 -4.60 -7.90 -6.81
CA ARG A 115 -4.40 -7.84 -5.36
C ARG A 115 -5.30 -6.82 -4.70
N CYS A 116 -5.42 -5.62 -5.28
CA CYS A 116 -6.36 -4.61 -4.80
C CYS A 116 -7.83 -5.07 -4.85
N ASN A 117 -8.20 -5.97 -5.77
CA ASN A 117 -9.57 -6.47 -5.91
C ASN A 117 -9.90 -7.66 -4.98
N LYS A 118 -8.89 -8.33 -4.41
CA LYS A 118 -9.07 -9.51 -3.54
C LYS A 118 -8.97 -9.16 -2.05
N THR A 119 -9.71 -8.16 -1.60
CA THR A 119 -9.54 -7.65 -0.22
C THR A 119 -9.95 -8.64 0.88
N ASP A 120 -10.77 -9.64 0.59
CA ASP A 120 -11.21 -10.67 1.57
C ASP A 120 -10.06 -11.35 2.31
N ILE A 121 -8.93 -11.58 1.63
CA ILE A 121 -7.75 -12.18 2.27
C ILE A 121 -7.16 -11.25 3.32
N TYR A 122 -7.13 -9.94 3.05
CA TYR A 122 -6.61 -8.94 3.99
C TYR A 122 -7.57 -8.70 5.15
N LEU A 123 -8.89 -8.78 4.91
CA LEU A 123 -9.90 -8.71 5.96
C LEU A 123 -9.75 -9.87 6.96
N ARG A 124 -9.56 -11.10 6.46
CA ARG A 124 -9.26 -12.26 7.30
C ARG A 124 -7.99 -12.05 8.11
N ARG A 125 -6.92 -11.53 7.49
CA ARG A 125 -5.66 -11.25 8.17
C ARG A 125 -5.82 -10.18 9.26
N LEU A 126 -6.66 -9.17 9.05
CA LEU A 126 -7.01 -8.18 10.07
C LEU A 126 -7.73 -8.83 11.26
N GLU A 127 -8.68 -9.74 11.02
CA GLU A 127 -9.36 -10.49 12.07
C GLU A 127 -8.38 -11.34 12.89
N GLU A 128 -7.49 -12.07 12.22
CA GLU A 128 -6.43 -12.87 12.86
C GLU A 128 -5.53 -11.99 13.73
N TYR A 129 -5.08 -10.85 13.20
CA TYR A 129 -4.25 -9.90 13.95
C TYR A 129 -4.99 -9.38 15.19
N ASN A 130 -6.24 -8.93 15.04
CA ASN A 130 -7.04 -8.45 16.15
C ASN A 130 -7.24 -9.53 17.23
N GLN A 131 -7.44 -10.79 16.84
CA GLN A 131 -7.53 -11.91 17.78
C GLN A 131 -6.21 -12.15 18.54
N LEU A 132 -5.06 -12.04 17.86
CA LEU A 132 -3.76 -12.16 18.51
C LEU A 132 -3.56 -11.08 19.56
N ILE A 133 -3.87 -9.82 19.20
CA ILE A 133 -3.73 -8.68 20.11
C ILE A 133 -4.71 -8.79 21.28
N SER A 134 -5.99 -9.09 21.04
CA SER A 134 -7.00 -9.20 22.10
C SER A 134 -6.73 -10.37 23.06
N SER A 135 -6.08 -11.44 22.56
CA SER A 135 -5.74 -12.62 23.35
C SER A 135 -4.36 -12.52 24.03
N GLY A 136 -3.65 -11.40 23.87
CA GLY A 136 -2.30 -11.20 24.41
C GLY A 136 -1.22 -12.11 23.79
N GLN A 137 -1.47 -12.70 22.61
CA GLN A 137 -0.56 -13.63 21.93
C GLN A 137 0.47 -12.88 21.07
N PHE A 138 1.13 -11.89 21.65
CA PHE A 138 2.09 -11.02 20.95
C PHE A 138 3.27 -11.80 20.37
N ASN A 139 3.66 -12.91 21.00
CA ASN A 139 4.72 -13.80 20.53
C ASN A 139 4.41 -14.50 19.20
N LYS A 140 3.15 -14.50 18.74
CA LYS A 140 2.74 -15.08 17.45
C LYS A 140 2.61 -14.05 16.34
N VAL A 141 2.75 -12.76 16.64
CA VAL A 141 2.63 -11.68 15.63
C VAL A 141 3.71 -11.80 14.57
N ASP A 142 4.94 -12.19 14.94
CA ASP A 142 6.01 -12.38 13.96
C ASP A 142 5.70 -13.55 13.02
N SER A 143 5.18 -14.67 13.52
CA SER A 143 4.76 -15.78 12.66
C SER A 143 3.61 -15.38 11.73
N TRP A 144 2.62 -14.64 12.23
CA TRP A 144 1.53 -14.10 11.41
C TRP A 144 2.05 -13.16 10.32
N ARG A 145 3.03 -12.31 10.64
CA ARG A 145 3.71 -11.42 9.69
C ARG A 145 4.39 -12.24 8.60
N MET A 146 5.18 -13.24 8.95
CA MET A 146 5.94 -14.03 7.98
C MET A 146 5.06 -14.84 7.03
N ARG A 147 3.86 -15.27 7.46
CA ARG A 147 2.94 -15.99 6.57
C ARG A 147 2.51 -15.20 5.33
N VAL A 148 2.56 -13.87 5.36
CA VAL A 148 2.21 -13.04 4.19
C VAL A 148 3.07 -13.37 2.96
N TYR A 149 4.28 -13.89 3.17
CA TYR A 149 5.17 -14.29 2.08
C TYR A 149 4.88 -15.67 1.50
N GLU A 150 4.20 -16.50 2.28
CA GLU A 150 3.85 -17.87 1.90
C GLU A 150 2.48 -17.93 1.21
N GLU A 151 1.69 -16.84 1.32
CA GLU A 151 0.31 -16.73 0.88
C GLU A 151 0.14 -15.90 -0.42
N PHE A 152 1.24 -15.51 -1.09
CA PHE A 152 1.22 -14.73 -2.34
C PHE A 152 0.79 -15.56 -3.56
#